data_AF-A0A6A6LZI0-F1
#
_entry.id   AF-A0A6A6LZI0-F1
#
_cell.length_a   1.000
_cell.length_b   1.000
_cell.length_c   1.000
_cell.angle_alpha   90.00
_cell.angle_beta   90.00
_cell.angle_gamma   90.00
#
_symmetry.space_group_name_H-M   'P 1'
#
loop_
_entity.id
_entity.type
_entity.pdbx_description
1 polymer ?
#
loop_
_entity_poly.entity_id
_entity_poly.type
_entity_poly.pdbx_seq_one_letter_code
_entity_poly.pdbx_strand_id
1 'polypeptide(L)'
;MDVLHFFVGVFGNATALFFFLAPTITFKRIIWSKSTEQFSGIPYVMTLLNCLISAWYGLPFVSKNNLLVSTISGTGAVIETIFVLIFIIYAPRKEKYKILGLLTLVLTIFATVAFVSLYALHDNTRKLFCGYATTIFSIIMYSSPLSIIVPSGLGCGLGLIQLILYFIYRNKKDKDADTNQPTSESVEVGTGKPQQEKQMVAYGSVDERV
;
A
#
# COMPACT_ATOMS: atom_id res chain seq x y z
N MET A 1 -0.77 6.57 -16.05
CA MET A 1 -1.22 5.72 -14.92
C MET A 1 -0.94 6.35 -13.56
N ASP A 2 0.14 7.14 -13.41
CA ASP A 2 0.54 7.73 -12.12
C ASP A 2 -0.48 8.72 -11.53
N VAL A 3 -1.11 9.54 -12.39
CA VAL A 3 -2.16 10.49 -11.97
C VAL A 3 -3.36 9.74 -11.38
N LEU A 4 -3.79 8.63 -11.97
CA LEU A 4 -4.88 7.80 -11.47
C LEU A 4 -4.52 7.17 -10.12
N HIS A 5 -3.31 6.62 -9.97
CA HIS A 5 -2.84 6.06 -8.70
C HIS A 5 -2.77 7.13 -7.60
N PHE A 6 -2.38 8.36 -7.94
CA PHE A 6 -2.37 9.48 -7.00
C PHE A 6 -3.79 9.86 -6.57
N PHE A 7 -4.73 10.04 -7.50
CA PHE A 7 -6.13 10.37 -7.17
C PHE A 7 -6.82 9.28 -6.35
N VAL A 8 -6.64 8.00 -6.74
CA VAL A 8 -7.15 6.85 -5.97
C VAL A 8 -6.54 6.83 -4.56
N GLY A 9 -5.25 7.13 -4.44
CA GLY A 9 -4.57 7.23 -3.14
C GLY A 9 -5.09 8.37 -2.27
N VAL A 10 -5.33 9.56 -2.83
CA VAL A 10 -5.90 10.71 -2.11
C VAL A 10 -7.31 10.41 -1.62
N PHE A 11 -8.15 9.83 -2.48
CA PHE A 11 -9.52 9.46 -2.11
C PHE A 11 -9.55 8.34 -1.04
N GLY A 12 -8.68 7.35 -1.17
CA GLY A 12 -8.48 6.30 -0.17
C GLY A 12 -8.06 6.87 1.18
N ASN A 13 -7.14 7.83 1.19
CA ASN A 13 -6.69 8.51 2.41
C ASN A 13 -7.81 9.31 3.07
N ALA A 14 -8.63 10.04 2.29
CA ALA A 14 -9.79 10.75 2.84
C ALA A 14 -10.79 9.78 3.52
N THR A 15 -11.05 8.64 2.88
CA THR A 15 -11.95 7.61 3.43
C THR A 15 -11.35 6.98 4.70
N ALA A 16 -10.05 6.70 4.71
CA ALA A 16 -9.36 6.17 5.88
C ALA A 16 -9.37 7.15 7.07
N LEU A 17 -9.22 8.47 6.83
CA LEU A 17 -9.37 9.49 7.88
C LEU A 17 -10.75 9.48 8.50
N PHE A 18 -11.80 9.32 7.68
CA PHE A 18 -13.17 9.20 8.19
C PHE A 18 -13.33 7.98 9.10
N PHE A 19 -12.73 6.84 8.73
CA PHE A 19 -12.71 5.64 9.57
C PHE A 19 -11.94 5.87 10.88
N PHE A 20 -10.80 6.55 10.86
CA PHE A 20 -10.07 6.93 12.08
C PHE A 20 -10.87 7.87 12.98
N LEU A 21 -11.78 8.67 12.42
CA LEU A 21 -12.67 9.54 13.20
C LEU A 21 -13.92 8.82 13.69
N ALA A 22 -14.24 7.61 13.25
CA ALA A 22 -15.43 6.87 13.69
C ALA A 22 -15.51 6.68 15.23
N PRO A 23 -14.40 6.39 15.95
CA PRO A 23 -14.42 6.27 17.41
C PRO A 23 -14.66 7.60 18.14
N THR A 24 -14.61 8.75 17.46
CA THR A 24 -14.83 10.08 18.08
C THR A 24 -16.18 10.16 18.79
N ILE A 25 -17.21 9.51 18.24
CA ILE A 25 -18.54 9.44 18.87
C ILE A 25 -18.47 8.72 20.22
N THR A 26 -17.75 7.59 20.28
CA THR A 26 -17.51 6.82 21.51
C THR A 26 -16.71 7.64 22.53
N PHE A 27 -15.65 8.32 22.11
CA PHE A 27 -14.85 9.15 23.01
C PHE A 27 -15.58 10.38 23.53
N LYS A 28 -16.45 10.99 22.72
CA LYS A 28 -17.34 12.06 23.18
C LYS A 28 -18.23 11.59 24.33
N ARG A 29 -18.75 10.35 24.24
CA ARG A 29 -19.51 9.73 25.34
C ARG A 29 -18.65 9.53 26.58
N ILE A 30 -17.43 9.01 26.45
CA ILE A 30 -16.48 8.82 27.57
C ILE A 30 -16.18 10.15 28.29
N ILE A 31 -15.98 11.23 27.54
CA ILE A 31 -15.70 12.57 28.11
C ILE A 31 -16.92 13.09 28.90
N TRP A 32 -18.12 12.85 28.38
CA TRP A 32 -19.37 13.26 29.03
C TRP A 32 -19.66 12.41 30.27
N SER A 33 -19.61 11.08 30.15
CA SER A 33 -19.87 10.17 31.28
C SER A 33 -18.77 10.17 32.34
N LYS A 34 -17.62 10.81 32.06
CA LYS A 34 -16.41 10.83 32.90
C LYS A 34 -15.92 9.42 33.28
N SER A 35 -16.27 8.43 32.48
CA SER A 35 -15.99 7.01 32.71
C SER A 35 -15.83 6.30 31.38
N THR A 36 -14.91 5.34 31.31
CA THR A 36 -14.76 4.47 30.13
C THR A 36 -15.87 3.43 29.98
N GLU A 37 -16.87 3.43 30.88
CA GLU A 37 -17.98 2.46 30.91
C GLU A 37 -17.46 1.01 30.74
N GLN A 38 -17.95 0.28 29.74
CA GLN A 38 -17.48 -1.06 29.37
C GLN A 38 -16.56 -1.05 28.13
N PHE A 39 -16.13 0.12 27.66
CA PHE A 39 -15.24 0.21 26.50
C PHE A 39 -13.83 -0.24 26.86
N SER A 40 -13.26 -1.13 26.05
CA SER A 40 -11.88 -1.58 26.20
C SER A 40 -10.92 -0.63 25.49
N GLY A 41 -9.82 -0.28 26.17
CA GLY A 41 -8.78 0.56 25.60
C GLY A 41 -7.81 -0.19 24.67
N ILE A 42 -7.84 -1.53 24.71
CA ILE A 42 -6.91 -2.40 23.98
C ILE A 42 -6.92 -2.13 22.47
N PRO A 43 -8.09 -2.04 21.79
CA PRO A 43 -8.11 -1.84 20.35
C PRO A 43 -7.39 -0.56 19.92
N TYR A 44 -7.51 0.54 20.67
CA TYR A 44 -6.86 1.81 20.34
C TYR A 44 -5.33 1.72 20.44
N VAL A 45 -4.81 1.05 21.46
CA VAL A 45 -3.36 0.83 21.62
C VAL A 45 -2.81 -0.10 20.53
N MET A 46 -3.58 -1.11 20.14
CA MET A 46 -3.19 -2.01 19.04
C MET A 46 -3.23 -1.30 17.67
N THR A 47 -4.25 -0.47 17.42
CA THR A 47 -4.32 0.37 16.22
C THR A 47 -3.17 1.37 16.16
N LEU A 48 -2.78 1.93 17.31
CA LEU A 48 -1.61 2.79 17.42
C LEU A 48 -0.32 2.07 16.99
N LEU A 49 -0.07 0.83 17.45
CA LEU A 49 1.07 0.02 17.01
C LEU A 49 1.07 -0.15 15.48
N ASN A 50 -0.07 -0.52 14.91
CA ASN A 50 -0.20 -0.74 13.48
C ASN A 50 0.06 0.54 12.68
N CYS A 51 -0.45 1.68 13.15
CA CYS A 51 -0.23 2.98 12.53
C CYS A 51 1.24 3.40 12.60
N LEU A 52 1.91 3.19 13.74
CA LEU A 52 3.32 3.52 13.90
C LEU A 52 4.23 2.69 12.97
N ILE A 53 4.04 1.37 12.92
CA ILE A 53 4.82 0.50 12.04
C ILE A 53 4.52 0.82 10.56
N SER A 54 3.25 1.04 10.20
CA SER A 54 2.86 1.41 8.82
C SER A 54 3.42 2.77 8.41
N ALA A 55 3.38 3.77 9.30
CA ALA A 55 3.95 5.08 9.07
C ALA A 55 5.47 4.98 8.84
N TRP A 56 6.15 4.20 9.68
CA TRP A 56 7.59 3.94 9.58
C TRP A 56 7.97 3.29 8.25
N TYR A 57 7.23 2.24 7.86
CA TYR A 57 7.41 1.58 6.57
C TYR A 57 7.23 2.53 5.38
N GLY A 58 6.29 3.47 5.48
CA GLY A 58 5.98 4.43 4.42
C GLY A 58 6.99 5.58 4.27
N LEU A 59 7.90 5.76 5.23
CA LEU A 59 8.86 6.87 5.19
C LEU A 59 9.84 6.71 4.02
N PRO A 60 10.29 7.82 3.40
CA PRO A 60 11.09 7.79 2.17
C PRO A 60 12.45 7.09 2.35
N PHE A 61 12.97 7.04 3.58
CA PHE A 61 14.18 6.28 3.90
C PHE A 61 13.92 4.77 3.96
N VAL A 62 12.72 4.29 4.30
CA VAL A 62 12.37 2.86 4.30
C VAL A 62 11.81 2.42 2.95
N SER A 63 10.92 3.20 2.35
CA SER A 63 10.31 2.91 1.05
C SER A 63 10.09 4.20 0.25
N LYS A 64 10.80 4.33 -0.88
CA LYS A 64 10.83 5.55 -1.71
C LYS A 64 9.48 5.90 -2.37
N ASN A 65 8.52 4.98 -2.49
CA ASN A 65 7.30 5.16 -3.29
C ASN A 65 6.01 5.12 -2.47
N ASN A 66 6.07 5.01 -1.13
CA ASN A 66 4.91 4.76 -0.28
C ASN A 66 4.52 5.95 0.61
N LEU A 67 4.87 7.18 0.21
CA LEU A 67 4.61 8.39 0.98
C LEU A 67 3.14 8.57 1.36
N LEU A 68 2.20 8.20 0.47
CA LEU A 68 0.76 8.30 0.74
C LEU A 68 0.31 7.39 1.91
N VAL A 69 0.98 6.25 2.11
CA VAL A 69 0.71 5.34 3.23
C VAL A 69 1.28 5.92 4.52
N SER A 70 2.42 6.62 4.44
CA SER A 70 3.04 7.29 5.59
C SER A 70 2.18 8.43 6.12
N THR A 71 1.61 9.26 5.25
CA THR A 71 0.81 10.43 5.66
C THR A 71 -0.48 10.02 6.37
N ILE A 72 -1.20 9.02 5.85
CA ILE A 72 -2.43 8.53 6.48
C ILE A 72 -2.15 7.80 7.78
N SER A 73 -1.13 6.93 7.79
CA SER A 73 -0.79 6.15 9.00
C SER A 73 -0.22 7.05 10.08
N GLY A 74 0.55 8.07 9.70
CA GLY A 74 1.06 9.10 10.62
C GLY A 74 -0.08 9.93 11.22
N THR A 75 -1.04 10.36 10.40
CA THR A 75 -2.22 11.09 10.89
C THR A 75 -3.07 10.20 11.80
N GLY A 76 -3.29 8.94 11.41
CA GLY A 76 -3.96 7.93 12.24
C GLY A 76 -3.25 7.71 13.57
N ALA A 77 -1.92 7.64 13.59
CA ALA A 77 -1.14 7.52 14.83
C ALA A 77 -1.35 8.72 15.76
N VAL A 78 -1.44 9.94 15.23
CA VAL A 78 -1.75 11.14 16.03
C VAL A 78 -3.16 11.04 16.63
N ILE A 79 -4.15 10.68 15.82
CA ILE A 79 -5.54 10.54 16.27
C ILE A 79 -5.67 9.44 17.35
N GLU A 80 -5.11 8.26 17.10
CA GLU A 80 -5.13 7.13 18.04
C GLU A 80 -4.38 7.46 19.33
N THR A 81 -3.29 8.23 19.26
CA THR A 81 -2.59 8.73 20.46
C THR A 81 -3.52 9.60 21.30
N ILE A 82 -4.27 10.51 20.68
CA ILE A 82 -5.26 11.36 21.39
C ILE A 82 -6.32 10.48 22.06
N PHE A 83 -6.85 9.48 21.37
CA PHE A 83 -7.81 8.53 21.92
C PHE A 83 -7.26 7.74 23.11
N VAL A 84 -6.04 7.19 22.99
CA VAL A 84 -5.38 6.48 24.09
C VAL A 84 -5.17 7.40 25.29
N LEU A 85 -4.78 8.66 25.08
CA LEU A 85 -4.62 9.63 26.17
C LEU A 85 -5.94 9.93 26.88
N ILE A 86 -7.02 10.17 26.14
CA ILE A 86 -8.35 10.38 26.71
C ILE A 86 -8.78 9.13 27.50
N PHE A 87 -8.55 7.94 26.95
CA PHE A 87 -8.86 6.68 27.64
C PHE A 87 -8.09 6.55 28.95
N ILE A 88 -6.78 6.81 28.94
CA ILE A 88 -5.94 6.77 30.14
C ILE A 88 -6.38 7.81 31.17
N ILE A 89 -6.87 8.98 30.79
CA ILE A 89 -7.36 10.00 31.74
C ILE A 89 -8.62 9.51 32.45
N TYR A 90 -9.61 9.00 31.70
CA TYR A 90 -10.95 8.67 32.23
C TYR A 90 -11.12 7.22 32.71
N ALA A 91 -10.18 6.32 32.41
CA ALA A 91 -10.28 4.91 32.81
C ALA A 91 -10.20 4.71 34.36
N PRO A 92 -10.79 3.64 34.90
CA PRO A 92 -10.58 3.25 36.30
C PRO A 92 -9.14 2.74 36.51
N ARG A 93 -8.60 2.86 37.72
CA ARG A 93 -7.17 2.54 38.02
C ARG A 93 -6.72 1.16 37.53
N LYS A 94 -7.58 0.14 37.59
CA LYS A 94 -7.27 -1.22 37.12
C LYS A 94 -7.03 -1.27 35.61
N GLU A 95 -7.95 -0.72 34.82
CA GLU A 95 -7.79 -0.66 33.35
C GLU A 95 -6.70 0.32 32.94
N LYS A 96 -6.51 1.44 33.67
CA LYS A 96 -5.41 2.39 33.44
C LYS A 96 -4.05 1.72 33.39
N TYR A 97 -3.70 0.92 34.40
CA TYR A 97 -2.41 0.24 34.43
C TYR A 97 -2.26 -0.83 33.35
N LYS A 98 -3.35 -1.51 33.00
CA LYS A 98 -3.37 -2.48 31.90
C LYS A 98 -3.10 -1.81 30.54
N ILE A 99 -3.77 -0.70 30.27
CA ILE A 99 -3.58 0.09 29.05
C ILE A 99 -2.20 0.76 29.01
N LEU A 100 -1.73 1.32 30.13
CA LEU A 100 -0.38 1.87 30.24
C LEU A 100 0.69 0.80 30.02
N GLY A 101 0.56 -0.37 30.63
CA GLY A 101 1.45 -1.51 30.41
C GLY A 101 1.47 -1.92 28.93
N LEU A 102 0.30 -2.07 28.32
CA LEU A 102 0.19 -2.39 26.89
C LEU A 102 0.80 -1.30 25.99
N LEU A 103 0.61 -0.02 26.32
CA LEU A 103 1.20 1.10 25.59
C LEU A 103 2.72 1.06 25.66
N THR A 104 3.29 0.84 26.85
CA THR A 104 4.75 0.73 27.02
C THR A 104 5.33 -0.46 26.24
N LEU A 105 4.63 -1.60 26.23
CA LEU A 105 5.00 -2.77 25.44
C LEU A 105 5.01 -2.45 23.93
N VAL A 106 3.94 -1.82 23.43
CA VAL A 106 3.80 -1.43 22.01
C VAL A 106 4.90 -0.46 21.58
N LEU A 107 5.18 0.56 22.38
CA LEU A 107 6.25 1.52 22.09
C LEU A 107 7.63 0.86 22.09
N THR A 108 7.85 -0.12 22.97
CA THR A 108 9.09 -0.91 23.01
C THR A 108 9.24 -1.78 21.75
N ILE A 109 8.18 -2.44 21.31
CA ILE A 109 8.16 -3.22 20.05
C ILE A 109 8.47 -2.30 18.86
N PHE A 110 7.78 -1.17 18.77
CA PHE A 110 8.01 -0.20 17.70
C PHE A 110 9.45 0.32 17.69
N ALA A 111 9.99 0.71 18.86
CA ALA A 111 11.37 1.16 18.98
C ALA A 111 12.37 0.07 18.56
N THR A 112 12.12 -1.19 18.92
CA THR A 112 12.96 -2.33 18.52
C THR A 112 12.93 -2.53 17.00
N VAL A 113 11.74 -2.52 16.39
CA VAL A 113 11.58 -2.63 14.93
C VAL A 113 12.30 -1.47 14.22
N ALA A 114 12.11 -0.25 14.70
CA ALA A 114 12.77 0.93 14.14
C ALA A 114 14.31 0.83 14.26
N PHE A 115 14.81 0.45 15.43
CA PHE A 115 16.24 0.28 15.69
C PHE A 115 16.86 -0.80 14.81
N VAL A 116 16.28 -2.00 14.77
CA VAL A 116 16.72 -3.11 13.90
C VAL A 116 16.69 -2.68 12.43
N SER A 117 15.65 -1.96 12.02
CA SER A 117 15.52 -1.51 10.63
C SER A 117 16.64 -0.56 10.21
N LEU A 118 17.09 0.34 11.10
CA LEU A 118 18.11 1.33 10.78
C LEU A 118 19.53 0.81 10.92
N TYR A 119 19.80 0.00 11.94
CA TYR A 119 21.17 -0.42 12.28
C TYR A 119 21.55 -1.79 11.71
N ALA A 120 20.61 -2.73 11.57
CA ALA A 120 20.91 -4.10 11.18
C ALA A 120 20.70 -4.39 9.68
N LEU A 121 19.90 -3.58 8.98
CA LEU A 121 19.43 -3.90 7.62
C LEU A 121 19.83 -2.84 6.59
N HIS A 122 20.40 -3.30 5.48
CA HIS A 122 20.71 -2.45 4.32
C HIS A 122 19.52 -2.33 3.36
N ASP A 123 19.30 -1.10 2.87
CA ASP A 123 18.32 -0.61 1.88
C ASP A 123 17.14 -1.56 1.54
N ASN A 124 17.32 -2.52 0.63
CA ASN A 124 16.25 -3.42 0.18
C ASN A 124 15.76 -4.38 1.26
N THR A 125 16.65 -4.90 2.10
CA THR A 125 16.29 -5.82 3.19
C THR A 125 15.48 -5.10 4.26
N ARG A 126 15.78 -3.82 4.53
CA ARG A 126 15.02 -2.97 5.44
C ARG A 126 13.57 -2.82 4.97
N LYS A 127 13.38 -2.53 3.69
CA LYS A 127 12.04 -2.38 3.09
C LYS A 127 11.22 -3.67 3.21
N LEU A 128 11.81 -4.82 2.88
CA LEU A 128 11.13 -6.12 2.97
C LEU A 128 10.78 -6.48 4.40
N PHE A 129 11.73 -6.34 5.33
CA PHE A 129 11.51 -6.61 6.76
C PHE A 129 10.39 -5.76 7.33
N CYS A 130 10.44 -4.43 7.14
CA CYS A 130 9.37 -3.54 7.61
C CYS A 130 8.04 -3.85 6.91
N GLY A 131 8.05 -4.19 5.63
CA GLY A 131 6.84 -4.60 4.90
C GLY A 131 6.18 -5.86 5.48
N TYR A 132 6.98 -6.90 5.78
CA TYR A 132 6.48 -8.10 6.45
C TYR A 132 5.98 -7.81 7.86
N ALA A 133 6.72 -7.03 8.65
CA ALA A 133 6.29 -6.62 9.98
C ALA A 133 4.92 -5.91 9.93
N THR A 134 4.79 -4.86 9.09
CA THR A 134 3.53 -4.16 8.88
C THR A 134 2.39 -5.11 8.53
N THR A 135 2.63 -6.02 7.57
CA THR A 135 1.60 -6.95 7.09
C THR A 135 1.17 -7.93 8.18
N ILE A 136 2.12 -8.51 8.93
CA ILE A 136 1.84 -9.46 10.01
C ILE A 136 1.04 -8.78 11.14
N PHE A 137 1.49 -7.60 11.59
CA PHE A 137 0.80 -6.86 12.64
C PHE A 137 -0.60 -6.40 12.21
N SER A 138 -0.76 -5.95 10.96
CA SER A 138 -2.07 -5.64 10.39
C SER A 138 -2.98 -6.86 10.40
N ILE A 139 -2.51 -8.02 9.94
CA ILE A 139 -3.30 -9.26 9.93
C ILE A 139 -3.74 -9.62 11.35
N ILE A 140 -2.83 -9.64 12.32
CA ILE A 140 -3.16 -9.99 13.72
C ILE A 140 -4.20 -9.02 14.28
N MET A 141 -4.01 -7.71 14.05
CA MET A 141 -4.90 -6.68 14.56
C MET A 141 -6.31 -6.79 13.96
N TYR A 142 -6.42 -6.93 12.65
CA TYR A 142 -7.72 -7.05 11.97
C TYR A 142 -8.36 -8.44 12.16
N SER A 143 -7.56 -9.46 12.48
CA SER A 143 -8.07 -10.79 12.86
C SER A 143 -8.73 -10.77 14.23
N SER A 144 -8.32 -9.91 15.16
CA SER A 144 -8.92 -9.84 16.50
C SER A 144 -10.43 -9.55 16.49
N PRO A 145 -10.95 -8.54 15.74
CA PRO A 145 -12.39 -8.35 15.59
C PRO A 145 -13.03 -9.37 14.63
N LEU A 146 -12.31 -9.85 13.59
CA LEU A 146 -12.83 -10.88 12.69
C LEU A 146 -13.05 -12.22 13.37
N SER A 147 -12.21 -12.62 14.32
CA SER A 147 -12.41 -13.85 15.11
C SER A 147 -13.67 -13.80 15.98
N ILE A 148 -14.17 -12.61 16.28
CA ILE A 148 -15.42 -12.42 17.04
C ILE A 148 -16.64 -12.43 16.08
N ILE A 149 -16.48 -11.91 14.85
CA ILE A 149 -17.56 -11.82 13.84
C ILE A 149 -17.66 -13.08 12.97
N VAL A 150 -16.53 -13.78 12.77
CA VAL A 150 -16.37 -14.91 11.87
C VAL A 150 -15.72 -16.06 12.66
N PRO A 151 -16.51 -16.91 13.32
CA PRO A 151 -15.98 -18.11 13.97
C PRO A 151 -15.45 -19.17 12.99
N SER A 152 -15.47 -18.94 11.67
CA SER A 152 -15.27 -20.00 10.68
C SER A 152 -14.49 -19.52 9.46
N GLY A 153 -13.20 -19.88 9.35
CA GLY A 153 -12.42 -20.21 8.14
C GLY A 153 -12.40 -19.29 6.89
N LEU A 154 -13.28 -18.32 6.75
CA LEU A 154 -13.50 -17.52 5.54
C LEU A 154 -12.47 -16.40 5.38
N GLY A 155 -11.94 -15.87 6.49
CA GLY A 155 -10.84 -14.89 6.47
C GLY A 155 -9.53 -15.47 5.94
N CYS A 156 -9.21 -16.71 6.30
CA CYS A 156 -8.06 -17.43 5.74
C CYS A 156 -8.23 -17.68 4.25
N GLY A 157 -9.45 -18.00 3.80
CA GLY A 157 -9.78 -18.24 2.40
C GLY A 157 -9.56 -17.02 1.51
N LEU A 158 -10.06 -15.85 1.92
CA LEU A 158 -9.90 -14.61 1.12
C LEU A 158 -8.44 -14.12 1.09
N GLY A 159 -7.69 -14.28 2.19
CA GLY A 159 -6.25 -13.98 2.22
C GLY A 159 -5.42 -14.90 1.32
N LEU A 160 -5.72 -16.21 1.32
CA LEU A 160 -5.11 -17.18 0.40
C LEU A 160 -5.46 -16.88 -1.06
N ILE A 161 -6.71 -16.55 -1.36
CA ILE A 161 -7.17 -16.20 -2.71
C ILE A 161 -6.44 -14.94 -3.22
N GLN A 162 -6.23 -13.93 -2.39
CA GLN A 162 -5.46 -12.73 -2.75
C GLN A 162 -3.96 -13.03 -2.97
N LEU A 163 -3.36 -13.90 -2.15
CA LEU A 163 -1.96 -14.33 -2.33
C LEU A 163 -1.79 -15.14 -3.63
N ILE A 164 -2.75 -16.01 -3.94
CA ILE A 164 -2.78 -16.81 -5.17
C ILE A 164 -3.00 -15.91 -6.39
N LEU A 165 -3.94 -14.97 -6.35
CA LEU A 165 -4.14 -13.98 -7.42
C LEU A 165 -2.90 -13.11 -7.63
N TYR A 166 -2.24 -12.68 -6.56
CA TYR A 166 -0.99 -11.92 -6.66
C TYR A 166 0.12 -12.76 -7.28
N PHE A 167 0.26 -14.03 -6.91
CA PHE A 167 1.24 -14.93 -7.53
C PHE A 167 0.95 -15.17 -9.02
N ILE A 168 -0.31 -15.38 -9.40
CA ILE A 168 -0.71 -15.54 -10.80
C ILE A 168 -0.46 -14.25 -11.60
N TYR A 169 -0.82 -13.09 -11.04
CA TYR A 169 -0.60 -11.79 -11.69
C TYR A 169 0.89 -11.45 -11.79
N ARG A 170 1.68 -11.76 -10.75
CA ARG A 170 3.14 -11.60 -10.74
C ARG A 170 3.83 -12.51 -11.74
N ASN A 171 3.42 -13.78 -11.82
CA ASN A 171 3.96 -14.75 -12.77
C ASN A 171 3.59 -14.40 -14.23
N LYS A 172 2.50 -13.65 -14.45
CA LYS A 172 2.18 -13.07 -15.76
C LYS A 172 3.03 -11.86 -16.13
N LYS A 173 3.64 -11.18 -15.15
CA LYS A 173 4.48 -9.99 -15.37
C LYS A 173 5.95 -10.34 -15.62
N ASP A 174 6.36 -11.59 -15.35
CA ASP A 174 7.70 -12.15 -15.57
C ASP A 174 7.84 -12.92 -16.91
N LYS A 175 6.86 -12.83 -17.82
CA LYS A 175 7.09 -13.12 -19.24
C LYS A 175 7.44 -11.82 -19.93
N ASP A 176 8.68 -11.71 -20.37
CA ASP A 176 9.20 -10.69 -21.25
C ASP A 176 8.37 -10.62 -22.53
N ALA A 177 7.72 -9.47 -22.73
CA ALA A 177 7.24 -9.07 -24.03
C ALA A 177 8.46 -8.64 -24.86
N ASP A 178 9.06 -9.59 -25.57
CA ASP A 178 9.95 -9.28 -26.69
C ASP A 178 9.16 -9.40 -28.01
N THR A 179 9.07 -8.26 -28.69
CA THR A 179 8.93 -8.04 -30.13
C THR A 179 7.80 -8.74 -30.89
N ASN A 180 6.73 -7.98 -31.18
CA ASN A 180 6.40 -7.53 -32.54
C ASN A 180 5.09 -6.73 -32.53
N GLN A 181 5.20 -5.47 -32.96
CA GLN A 181 4.11 -4.57 -33.30
C GLN A 181 3.33 -5.10 -34.51
N PRO A 182 1.99 -5.00 -34.52
CA PRO A 182 1.30 -4.76 -35.78
C PRO A 182 0.47 -3.47 -35.68
N THR A 183 0.91 -2.49 -36.45
CA THR A 183 0.14 -1.30 -36.81
C THR A 183 -0.96 -1.73 -37.80
N SER A 184 -2.21 -1.40 -37.50
CA SER A 184 -3.36 -1.43 -38.42
C SER A 184 -4.05 -0.07 -38.26
N GLU A 185 -4.34 0.75 -39.26
CA GLU A 185 -4.39 0.64 -40.71
C GLU A 185 -4.35 2.08 -41.27
N SER A 186 -3.62 2.31 -42.36
CA SER A 186 -4.01 3.28 -43.39
C SER A 186 -3.37 2.81 -44.69
N VAL A 187 -4.25 2.36 -45.57
CA VAL A 187 -4.01 1.81 -46.90
C VAL A 187 -3.25 2.82 -47.78
N GLU A 188 -2.06 2.42 -48.26
CA GLU A 188 -1.42 3.06 -49.41
C GLU A 188 -1.90 2.34 -50.67
N VAL A 189 -2.84 2.96 -51.40
CA VAL A 189 -3.18 2.58 -52.77
C VAL A 189 -2.11 3.16 -53.68
N GLY A 190 -1.25 2.30 -54.23
CA GLY A 190 -0.18 2.75 -55.12
C GLY A 190 0.70 1.65 -55.69
N THR A 191 0.14 0.59 -56.29
CA THR A 191 0.94 -0.35 -57.10
C THR A 191 0.62 -0.14 -58.59
N GLY A 192 1.56 0.50 -59.29
CA GLY A 192 1.53 0.69 -60.73
C GLY A 192 2.88 0.37 -61.36
N LYS A 193 2.97 -0.86 -61.92
CA LYS A 193 3.86 -1.39 -62.97
C LYS A 193 5.17 -2.10 -62.57
N PRO A 194 5.42 -3.30 -63.19
CA PRO A 194 6.67 -4.03 -63.06
C PRO A 194 7.67 -3.61 -64.14
N GLN A 195 8.97 -3.65 -63.85
CA GLN A 195 10.00 -3.62 -64.88
C GLN A 195 11.04 -4.72 -64.61
N GLN A 196 10.80 -5.85 -65.28
CA GLN A 196 11.84 -6.78 -65.66
C GLN A 196 12.70 -6.18 -66.78
N GLU A 197 13.91 -6.73 -66.88
CA GLU A 197 14.65 -7.01 -68.11
C GLU A 197 15.92 -6.17 -68.38
N LYS A 198 17.05 -6.87 -68.17
CA LYS A 198 18.34 -6.62 -68.84
C LYS A 198 18.14 -6.67 -70.36
N GLN A 199 18.54 -5.63 -71.09
CA GLN A 199 19.08 -5.84 -72.43
C GLN A 199 20.09 -4.77 -72.83
N MET A 200 21.19 -5.27 -73.38
CA MET A 200 22.28 -4.60 -74.08
C MET A 200 21.80 -3.82 -75.32
N VAL A 201 22.53 -2.74 -75.63
CA VAL A 201 22.99 -2.33 -76.97
C VAL A 201 21.91 -2.12 -78.05
N ALA A 202 21.65 -0.86 -78.40
CA ALA A 202 21.89 -0.31 -79.75
C ALA A 202 21.13 1.01 -79.98
N TYR A 203 21.86 1.99 -80.53
CA TYR A 203 21.39 3.03 -81.44
C TYR A 203 20.60 4.23 -80.86
N GLY A 204 21.20 5.42 -80.94
CA GLY A 204 20.45 6.67 -80.74
C GLY A 204 21.19 7.96 -80.45
N SER A 205 22.51 8.08 -80.66
CA SER A 205 23.13 9.42 -80.84
C SER A 205 23.00 9.80 -82.31
N VAL A 206 21.91 10.51 -82.65
CA VAL A 206 21.81 11.27 -83.90
C VAL A 206 22.31 12.68 -83.63
N ASP A 207 23.37 13.02 -84.36
CA ASP A 207 23.83 14.33 -84.82
C ASP A 207 23.85 15.52 -83.86
N GLU A 208 25.07 15.78 -83.37
CA GLU A 208 25.94 16.85 -83.90
C GLU A 208 25.23 18.04 -84.57
N ARG A 209 25.23 19.18 -83.87
CA ARG A 209 25.47 20.46 -84.51
C ARG A 209 26.99 20.74 -84.45
N VAL A 210 27.54 21.03 -85.63
CA VAL A 210 28.85 21.62 -85.96
C VAL A 210 30.00 20.63 -86.15
#